data_AF-A0A1F8WYS5-F1
#
_entry.id   AF-A0A1F8WYS5-F1
#
_cell.length_a   1.000
_cell.length_b   1.000
_cell.length_c   1.000
_cell.angle_alpha   90.00
_cell.angle_beta   90.00
_cell.angle_gamma   90.00
#
_symmetry.space_group_name_H-M   'P 1'
#
loop_
_entity.id
_entity.type
_entity.pdbx_description
1 polymer ?
#
loop_
_entity_poly.entity_id
_entity_poly.type
_entity_poly.pdbx_seq_one_letter_code
_entity_poly.pdbx_strand_id
1 'polypeptide(L)' 'MRMIDDDRSKKLDNITLFLTMAEAKQLRGALNAVIEEPTDANHRHISSADYQKEITVCIYDPENLAGFNERSKKLILEDK' A
#
# COMPACT_ATOMS: atom_id res chain seq x y z
N MET A 1 7.14 8.44 2.75
CA MET A 1 6.06 7.44 2.66
C MET A 1 4.80 8.18 2.26
N ARG A 2 3.98 7.63 1.37
CA ARG A 2 2.71 8.24 0.96
C ARG A 2 1.57 7.32 1.40
N MET A 3 0.57 7.88 2.06
CA MET A 3 -0.57 7.12 2.61
C MET A 3 -1.87 7.78 2.18
N ILE A 4 -2.87 6.96 1.86
CA ILE A 4 -4.13 7.44 1.32
C ILE A 4 -5.30 6.62 1.85
N ASP A 5 -6.40 7.31 2.14
CA ASP A 5 -7.72 6.71 2.36
C ASP A 5 -8.37 6.47 0.99
N ASP A 6 -8.35 5.21 0.53
CA ASP A 6 -8.86 4.82 -0.80
C ASP A 6 -10.33 5.16 -1.02
N ASP A 7 -11.17 5.10 0.00
CA ASP A 7 -12.59 5.44 -0.13
C ASP A 7 -12.80 6.94 -0.29
N ARG A 8 -12.08 7.75 0.50
CA ARG A 8 -12.34 9.20 0.59
C ARG A 8 -11.45 10.06 -0.28
N SER A 9 -10.49 9.48 -0.99
CA SER A 9 -9.50 10.26 -1.74
C SER A 9 -8.72 11.27 -0.91
N LYS A 10 -8.49 10.92 0.36
CA LYS A 10 -7.83 11.81 1.30
C LYS A 10 -6.43 11.30 1.63
N LYS A 11 -5.45 12.19 1.53
CA LYS A 11 -4.10 11.95 2.07
C LYS A 11 -4.16 11.73 3.57
N LEU A 12 -3.35 10.80 4.07
CA LEU A 12 -3.14 10.56 5.50
C LEU A 12 -1.68 10.91 5.85
N ASP A 13 -1.48 11.62 6.95
CA ASP A 13 -0.13 11.91 7.48
C ASP A 13 0.31 10.91 8.54
N ASN A 14 -0.64 10.21 9.16
CA ASN A 14 -0.37 9.13 10.11
C ASN A 14 -1.49 8.08 10.06
N ILE A 15 -1.12 6.84 10.40
CA ILE A 15 -2.04 5.72 10.61
C ILE A 15 -1.55 4.92 11.81
N THR A 16 -2.46 4.25 12.52
CA THR A 16 -2.12 3.24 13.53
C THR A 16 -2.78 1.93 13.14
N LEU A 17 -2.00 0.86 13.06
CA LEU A 17 -2.48 -0.47 12.70
C LEU A 17 -2.62 -1.34 13.95
N PHE A 18 -3.81 -1.84 14.20
CA PHE A 18 -4.08 -2.83 15.24
C PHE A 18 -4.14 -4.20 14.60
N LEU A 19 -3.04 -4.94 14.70
CA LEU A 19 -2.89 -6.23 14.03
C LEU A 19 -2.86 -7.35 15.07
N THR A 20 -3.55 -8.43 14.77
CA THR A 20 -3.28 -9.74 15.39
C THR A 20 -1.92 -10.25 14.95
N MET A 21 -1.38 -11.25 15.65
CA MET A 21 -0.13 -11.90 15.27
C MET A 21 -0.20 -12.53 13.86
N ALA A 22 -1.36 -13.02 13.45
CA ALA A 22 -1.55 -13.59 12.12
C ALA A 22 -1.48 -12.51 11.02
N GLU A 23 -2.18 -11.39 11.22
CA GLU A 23 -2.17 -10.25 10.29
C GLU A 23 -0.77 -9.60 10.22
N ALA A 24 -0.07 -9.49 11.36
CA ALA A 24 1.31 -9.00 11.38
C ALA A 24 2.26 -9.90 10.56
N LYS A 25 2.09 -11.23 10.62
CA LYS A 25 2.85 -12.18 9.78
C LYS A 25 2.50 -12.05 8.30
N GLN A 26 1.23 -11.84 7.97
CA GLN A 26 0.78 -11.60 6.60
C GLN A 26 1.38 -10.29 6.06
N LEU A 27 1.34 -9.20 6.83
CA LEU A 27 1.96 -7.93 6.46
C LEU A 27 3.46 -8.08 6.20
N ARG A 28 4.19 -8.78 7.07
CA ARG A 28 5.61 -9.08 6.85
C ARG A 28 5.82 -9.86 5.54
N GLY A 29 5.04 -10.91 5.31
CA GLY A 29 5.14 -11.71 4.09
C GLY A 29 4.83 -10.92 2.83
N ALA A 30 3.79 -10.08 2.88
CA ALA A 30 3.41 -9.18 1.78
C ALA A 30 4.53 -8.18 1.46
N LEU A 31 5.13 -7.56 2.48
CA LEU A 31 6.26 -6.66 2.29
C LEU A 31 7.47 -7.38 1.68
N ASN A 32 7.83 -8.56 2.19
CA ASN A 32 8.92 -9.35 1.62
C ASN A 32 8.65 -9.68 0.15
N ALA A 33 7.42 -10.10 -0.19
CA ALA A 33 7.06 -10.43 -1.57
C ALA A 33 7.20 -9.23 -2.52
N VAL A 34 6.78 -8.02 -2.11
CA VAL A 34 6.94 -6.82 -2.97
C VAL A 34 8.42 -6.43 -3.12
N ILE A 35 9.26 -6.72 -2.13
CA ILE A 35 10.70 -6.42 -2.17
C ILE A 35 11.47 -7.43 -3.03
N GLU A 36 11.19 -8.72 -2.86
CA GLU A 36 12.00 -9.82 -3.42
C GLU A 36 11.56 -10.22 -4.83
N GLU A 37 10.29 -10.02 -5.18
CA GLU A 37 9.71 -10.39 -6.47
C GLU A 37 9.12 -9.17 -7.19
N PRO A 38 9.96 -8.20 -7.61
CA PRO A 38 9.46 -7.01 -8.28
C PRO A 38 8.85 -7.39 -9.63
N THR A 39 7.52 -7.33 -9.71
CA THR A 39 6.73 -7.51 -10.93
C THR A 39 6.14 -6.17 -11.35
N ASP A 40 5.65 -6.06 -12.58
CA ASP A 40 5.00 -4.83 -13.09
C ASP A 40 3.77 -4.40 -12.26
N ALA A 41 3.22 -5.30 -11.44
CA ALA A 41 2.14 -5.04 -10.48
C ALA A 41 2.64 -5.20 -9.04
N ASN A 42 3.58 -4.34 -8.62
CA ASN A 42 4.19 -4.35 -7.28
C ASN A 42 3.27 -3.81 -6.18
N HIS A 43 2.14 -4.48 -5.96
CA HIS A 43 1.30 -4.28 -4.80
C HIS A 43 0.83 -5.61 -4.20
N ARG A 44 0.52 -5.57 -2.91
CA ARG A 44 -0.08 -6.68 -2.16
C ARG A 44 -1.16 -6.13 -1.24
N HIS A 45 -2.24 -6.90 -1.14
CA HIS A 45 -3.36 -6.63 -0.24
C HIS A 45 -3.21 -7.49 1.01
N ILE A 46 -3.43 -6.87 2.17
CA ILE A 46 -3.55 -7.54 3.47
C ILE A 46 -4.96 -7.30 3.97
N SER A 47 -5.77 -8.34 4.05
CA SER A 47 -7.16 -8.24 4.50
C SER A 47 -7.34 -8.80 5.91
N SER A 48 -8.31 -8.28 6.64
CA SER A 48 -8.81 -8.90 7.87
C SER A 48 -9.43 -10.28 7.59
N ALA A 49 -9.57 -11.12 8.62
CA ALA A 49 -10.11 -12.48 8.47
C ALA A 49 -11.55 -12.53 7.90
N ASP A 50 -12.34 -11.48 8.10
CA ASP A 50 -13.70 -11.30 7.57
C ASP A 50 -13.74 -10.55 6.23
N TYR A 51 -12.58 -10.19 5.69
CA TYR A 51 -12.40 -9.43 4.45
C TYR A 51 -13.08 -8.05 4.43
N GLN A 52 -13.42 -7.50 5.60
CA GLN A 52 -14.07 -6.18 5.68
C GLN A 52 -13.07 -5.01 5.72
N LYS A 53 -11.81 -5.29 6.07
CA LYS A 53 -10.74 -4.27 6.13
C LYS A 53 -9.57 -4.72 5.28
N GLU A 54 -8.92 -3.77 4.64
CA GLU A 54 -7.78 -4.02 3.78
C GLU A 54 -6.71 -2.93 3.95
N ILE A 55 -5.45 -3.36 3.85
CA ILE A 55 -4.30 -2.49 3.66
C ILE A 55 -3.64 -2.92 2.36
N THR A 56 -3.42 -1.96 1.46
CA THR A 56 -2.63 -2.17 0.25
C THR A 56 -1.24 -1.60 0.46
N VAL A 57 -0.21 -2.42 0.27
CA VAL A 57 1.19 -1.96 0.23
C VAL A 57 1.71 -2.07 -1.20
N CYS A 58 2.44 -1.06 -1.66
CA CYS A 58 3.04 -1.06 -2.99
C CYS A 58 4.43 -0.42 -2.97
N ILE A 59 5.27 -0.84 -3.90
CA ILE A 59 6.54 -0.17 -4.20
C ILE A 59 6.35 0.58 -5.52
N TYR A 60 6.75 1.86 -5.53
CA TYR A 60 6.76 2.68 -6.72
C TYR A 60 8.18 3.10 -7.06
N ASP A 61 8.47 3.24 -8.34
CA ASP A 61 9.66 3.90 -8.85
C ASP A 61 9.32 5.38 -9.11
N PRO A 62 9.99 6.35 -8.46
CA PRO A 62 9.77 7.77 -8.73
C PRO A 62 9.97 8.17 -10.20
N GLU A 63 10.78 7.43 -10.96
CA GLU A 63 11.06 7.70 -12.38
C GLU A 63 10.04 7.03 -13.31
N ASN A 64 9.30 6.04 -12.83
CA ASN A 64 8.31 5.31 -13.60
C ASN A 64 7.02 5.07 -12.79
N LEU A 65 6.04 5.94 -13.00
CA LEU A 65 4.71 5.82 -12.39
C LEU A 65 3.67 5.20 -13.35
N ALA A 66 4.11 4.49 -14.39
CA ALA A 66 3.20 3.72 -15.24
C ALA A 66 2.45 2.67 -14.39
N GLY A 67 1.18 2.42 -14.71
CA GLY A 67 0.32 1.49 -13.97
C GLY A 67 -0.35 2.04 -12.72
N PHE A 68 0.12 3.17 -12.16
CA PHE A 68 -0.62 3.87 -11.10
C PHE A 68 -1.79 4.68 -11.67
N ASN A 69 -2.88 4.79 -10.91
CA ASN A 69 -3.97 5.70 -11.26
C ASN A 69 -3.54 7.17 -11.01
N GLU A 70 -4.26 8.12 -11.62
CA GLU A 70 -3.91 9.56 -11.56
C GLU A 70 -3.87 10.11 -10.13
N ARG A 71 -4.72 9.59 -9.25
CA ARG A 71 -4.78 10.02 -7.85
C ARG A 71 -3.55 9.57 -7.07
N SER A 72 -3.11 8.33 -7.25
CA SER A 72 -1.87 7.81 -6.66
C SER A 72 -0.65 8.58 -7.18
N LYS A 73 -0.60 8.86 -8.49
CA LYS A 73 0.46 9.70 -9.09
C LYS A 73 0.51 11.08 -8.44
N LYS A 74 -0.64 11.74 -8.32
CA LYS A 74 -0.76 13.06 -7.69
C LYS A 74 -0.22 13.04 -6.27
N LEU A 75 -0.64 12.06 -5.46
CA LEU A 75 -0.13 11.91 -4.10
C LEU A 75 1.39 11.71 -4.08
N ILE A 76 1.93 10.82 -4.92
CA ILE A 76 3.37 10.53 -4.99
C ILE A 76 4.18 11.78 -5.34
N LEU A 77 3.70 12.61 -6.27
CA LEU A 77 4.43 13.76 -6.79
C LEU A 77 4.32 15.02 -5.91
N GLU A 78 3.16 15.25 -5.30
CA GLU A 78 2.86 16.47 -4.54
C GLU A 78 3.22 16.35 -3.04
N ASP A 79 3.18 15.14 -2.48
CA ASP A 79 3.48 14.87 -1.08
C ASP A 79 4.98 14.57 -0.90
N LYS A 80 5.82 15.59 -0.84
CA LYS A 80 7.30 15.46 -0.75
C LYS A 80 7.79 15.23 0.68
#